data_AF-A0AAW0LHD1-F1
#
_entry.id   AF-A0AAW0LHD1-F1
#
_cell.length_a   1.000
_cell.length_b   1.000
_cell.length_c   1.000
_cell.angle_alpha   90.00
_cell.angle_beta   90.00
_cell.angle_gamma   90.00
#
_symmetry.space_group_name_H-M   'P 1'
#
loop_
_entity.id
_entity.type
_entity.pdbx_description
1 polymer ?
#
loop_
_entity_poly.entity_id
_entity_poly.type
_entity_poly.pdbx_seq_one_letter_code
_entity_poly.pdbx_strand_id
1 'polypeptide(L)'
;MNQRTISQLSSFCLVIVLAFGISSALTVIPKFEKNHVRIVNNLDNSVLFYHCKSKDNDLGLSFWYTNSSKIKLHAVFDVFTTAVEFIQDCGGYYCIWIAKEDGLTYIM
;
A
#
# COMPACT_ATOMS: atom_id res chain seq x y z
N MET A 1 -21.51 -39.95 38.21
CA MET A 1 -21.76 -39.30 36.91
C MET A 1 -22.05 -40.40 35.89
N ASN A 2 -23.20 -40.37 35.22
CA ASN A 2 -23.70 -41.50 34.41
C ASN A 2 -23.15 -41.45 32.97
N GLN A 3 -22.98 -42.60 32.31
CA GLN A 3 -22.46 -42.69 30.94
C GLN A 3 -23.31 -41.90 29.93
N ARG A 4 -24.64 -41.83 30.17
CA ARG A 4 -25.57 -40.97 29.41
C ARG A 4 -25.26 -39.47 29.56
N THR A 5 -24.98 -39.01 30.78
CA THR A 5 -24.64 -37.60 31.03
C THR A 5 -23.30 -37.21 30.42
N ILE A 6 -22.32 -38.12 30.38
CA ILE A 6 -21.02 -37.88 29.74
C ILE A 6 -21.16 -37.76 28.22
N SER A 7 -21.96 -38.63 27.61
CA SER A 7 -22.23 -38.60 26.16
C SER A 7 -23.02 -37.35 25.73
N GLN A 8 -23.95 -36.89 26.57
CA GLN A 8 -24.68 -35.65 26.31
C GLN A 8 -23.76 -34.43 26.42
N LEU A 9 -22.96 -34.35 27.48
CA LEU A 9 -21.99 -33.26 27.66
C LEU A 9 -20.97 -33.21 26.51
N SER A 10 -20.46 -34.36 26.06
CA SER A 10 -19.53 -34.40 24.93
C SER A 10 -20.16 -33.90 23.64
N SER A 11 -21.42 -34.28 23.37
CA SER A 11 -22.15 -33.84 22.18
C SER A 11 -22.43 -32.33 22.19
N PHE A 12 -22.83 -31.80 23.35
CA PHE A 12 -23.05 -30.35 23.51
C PHE A 12 -21.76 -29.54 23.31
N CYS A 13 -20.64 -29.99 23.89
CA CYS A 13 -19.34 -29.35 23.68
C CYS A 13 -18.92 -29.36 22.21
N LEU A 14 -19.16 -30.47 21.49
CA LEU A 14 -18.84 -30.61 20.08
C LEU A 14 -19.62 -29.62 19.21
N VAL A 15 -20.91 -29.44 19.49
CA VAL A 15 -21.77 -28.46 18.79
C VAL A 15 -21.30 -27.02 19.03
N ILE A 16 -20.89 -26.68 20.25
CA ILE A 16 -20.37 -25.34 20.58
C ILE A 16 -19.06 -25.07 19.84
N VAL A 17 -18.13 -26.05 19.81
CA VAL A 17 -16.86 -25.90 19.09
C VAL A 17 -17.09 -25.75 17.58
N LEU A 18 -18.05 -26.48 17.00
CA LEU A 18 -18.38 -26.34 15.58
C LEU A 18 -19.08 -25.01 15.25
N ALA A 19 -19.96 -24.53 16.13
CA ALA A 19 -20.71 -23.29 15.92
C ALA A 19 -19.84 -22.03 16.10
N PHE A 20 -18.89 -22.05 17.03
CA PHE A 20 -18.10 -20.87 17.41
C PHE A 20 -16.62 -20.96 17.08
N GLY A 21 -16.09 -22.15 16.79
CA GLY A 21 -14.65 -22.39 16.58
C GLY A 21 -14.08 -21.81 15.28
N ILE A 22 -14.93 -21.34 14.36
CA ILE A 22 -14.49 -20.76 13.08
C ILE A 22 -14.33 -19.23 13.17
N SER A 23 -14.82 -18.58 14.24
CA SER A 23 -14.92 -17.12 14.28
C SER A 23 -13.58 -16.38 14.45
N SER A 24 -12.49 -17.06 14.79
CA SER A 24 -11.21 -16.41 15.16
C SER A 24 -10.14 -16.42 14.05
N ALA A 25 -10.41 -16.99 12.88
CA ALA A 25 -9.37 -17.21 11.87
C ALA A 25 -9.26 -16.11 10.78
N LEU A 26 -10.12 -15.08 10.79
CA LEU A 26 -10.19 -14.12 9.68
C LEU A 26 -10.21 -12.65 10.13
N THR A 27 -9.35 -12.27 11.08
CA THR A 27 -8.91 -10.87 11.14
C THR A 27 -7.76 -10.70 10.15
N VAL A 28 -8.09 -10.43 8.88
CA VAL A 28 -7.08 -9.98 7.91
C VAL A 28 -6.64 -8.60 8.37
N ILE A 29 -5.57 -8.54 9.17
CA ILE A 29 -4.93 -7.29 9.51
C ILE A 29 -4.28 -6.78 8.21
N PRO A 30 -4.66 -5.59 7.70
CA PRO A 30 -4.04 -5.05 6.50
C PRO A 30 -2.53 -4.89 6.76
N LYS A 31 -1.73 -5.65 5.99
CA LYS A 31 -0.28 -5.54 6.02
C LYS A 31 0.11 -4.35 5.18
N PHE A 32 0.52 -3.28 5.85
CA PHE A 32 1.09 -2.11 5.19
C PHE A 32 2.55 -2.42 4.82
N GLU A 33 2.87 -2.21 3.54
CA GLU A 33 4.20 -2.42 3.01
C GLU A 33 4.74 -1.10 2.44
N LYS A 34 6.06 -1.02 2.40
CA LYS A 34 6.78 0.13 1.87
C LYS A 34 6.94 -0.07 0.35
N ASN A 35 6.24 0.75 -0.43
CA ASN A 35 6.29 0.73 -1.89
C ASN A 35 7.03 1.94 -2.43
N HIS A 36 7.65 1.78 -3.60
CA HIS A 36 8.45 2.83 -4.23
C HIS A 36 7.70 3.43 -5.43
N VAL A 37 7.48 4.74 -5.41
CA VAL A 37 6.91 5.49 -6.53
C VAL A 37 8.00 6.34 -7.16
N ARG A 38 8.09 6.27 -8.48
CA ARG A 38 9.10 6.97 -9.26
C ARG A 38 8.50 8.21 -9.90
N ILE A 39 9.03 9.40 -9.61
CA ILE A 39 8.62 10.66 -10.25
C ILE A 39 9.59 11.00 -11.39
N VAL A 40 9.03 11.34 -12.55
CA VAL A 40 9.73 11.78 -13.75
C VAL A 40 9.28 13.21 -14.08
N ASN A 41 10.24 14.13 -14.27
CA ASN A 41 9.94 15.48 -14.73
C ASN A 41 9.83 15.49 -16.26
N ASN A 42 8.65 15.81 -16.79
CA ASN A 42 8.38 15.95 -18.23
C ASN A 42 7.89 17.37 -18.58
N LEU A 43 8.31 18.37 -17.79
CA LEU A 43 8.09 19.78 -18.07
C LEU A 43 9.10 20.28 -19.12
N ASP A 44 8.71 21.26 -19.94
CA ASP A 44 9.61 21.84 -20.95
C ASP A 44 10.52 22.88 -20.31
N ASN A 45 11.82 22.59 -20.24
CA ASN A 45 12.86 23.50 -19.72
C ASN A 45 12.60 24.08 -18.31
N SER A 46 11.70 23.47 -17.55
CA SER A 46 11.20 23.98 -16.28
C SER A 46 11.52 23.10 -15.08
N VAL A 47 11.77 23.75 -13.95
CA VAL A 47 12.17 23.06 -12.72
C VAL A 47 10.95 22.44 -12.05
N LEU A 48 10.96 21.13 -11.81
CA LEU A 48 9.92 20.49 -11.00
C LEU A 48 10.23 20.74 -9.53
N PHE A 49 9.39 21.54 -8.86
CA PHE A 49 9.37 21.67 -7.41
C PHE A 49 8.31 20.71 -6.86
N TYR A 50 8.68 19.88 -5.89
CA TYR A 50 7.74 19.00 -5.21
C TYR A 50 7.97 19.06 -3.70
N HIS A 51 6.86 18.95 -2.97
CA HIS A 51 6.83 18.80 -1.53
C HIS A 51 6.03 17.54 -1.24
N CYS A 52 6.70 16.52 -0.70
CA CYS A 52 6.03 15.27 -0.33
C CYS A 52 5.78 15.23 1.17
N LYS A 53 4.51 15.22 1.55
CA LYS A 53 4.08 15.06 2.94
C LYS A 53 2.98 14.03 3.04
N SER A 54 3.17 13.02 3.89
CA SER A 54 2.16 12.04 4.25
C SER A 54 1.99 12.00 5.76
N LYS A 55 0.84 12.50 6.24
CA LYS A 55 0.52 12.63 7.67
C LYS A 55 1.67 13.30 8.46
N ASP A 56 2.40 12.52 9.25
CA ASP A 56 3.49 12.97 10.13
C ASP A 56 4.87 12.88 9.46
N ASN A 57 4.95 12.30 8.26
CA ASN A 57 6.19 12.14 7.50
C ASN A 57 6.28 13.20 6.40
N ASP A 58 7.16 14.17 6.60
CA ASP A 58 7.44 15.25 5.66
C ASP A 58 8.85 15.04 5.10
N LEU A 59 8.96 14.82 3.78
CA LEU A 59 10.24 14.63 3.10
C LEU A 59 10.89 15.96 2.68
N GLY A 60 10.24 17.09 2.97
CA GLY A 60 10.71 18.42 2.66
C GLY A 60 10.51 18.82 1.19
N LEU A 61 10.88 20.07 0.90
CA LEU A 61 10.84 20.66 -0.44
C LEU A 61 12.07 20.22 -1.25
N SER A 62 11.86 19.74 -2.47
CA SER A 62 12.93 19.40 -3.42
C SER A 62 12.65 19.97 -4.80
N PHE A 63 13.69 20.26 -5.58
CA PHE A 63 13.59 20.91 -6.90
C PHE A 63 14.55 20.32 -7.94
N TRP A 64 14.13 20.16 -9.21
CA TRP A 64 14.96 19.58 -10.29
C TRP A 64 14.98 20.40 -11.57
N TYR A 65 16.15 20.63 -12.16
CA TYR A 65 16.28 21.22 -13.51
C TYR A 65 16.04 20.18 -14.61
N THR A 66 15.38 20.58 -15.69
CA THR A 66 15.44 19.84 -16.97
C THR A 66 16.79 20.16 -17.64
N ASN A 67 17.34 19.23 -18.42
CA ASN A 67 18.59 19.40 -19.18
C ASN A 67 19.91 19.32 -18.41
N SER A 68 20.07 18.31 -17.56
CA SER A 68 21.40 17.70 -17.37
C SER A 68 21.48 16.39 -18.14
N SER A 69 22.19 16.40 -19.27
CA SER A 69 22.39 15.29 -20.22
C SER A 69 23.20 14.10 -19.69
N LYS A 70 23.35 13.98 -18.37
CA LYS A 70 23.91 12.82 -17.70
C LYS A 70 23.10 12.55 -16.44
N ILE A 71 22.83 11.26 -16.23
CA ILE A 71 22.22 10.65 -15.04
C ILE A 71 20.70 10.48 -15.21
N LYS A 72 20.25 9.23 -15.05
CA LYS A 72 18.84 8.83 -15.09
C LYS A 72 18.08 9.58 -13.97
N LEU A 73 17.42 10.68 -14.33
CA LEU A 73 16.79 11.67 -13.44
C LEU A 73 15.40 11.20 -12.95
N HIS A 74 15.38 10.34 -11.94
CA HIS A 74 14.13 9.93 -11.30
C HIS A 74 14.28 10.09 -9.79
N ALA A 75 13.33 10.77 -9.13
CA ALA A 75 13.21 10.57 -7.70
C ALA A 75 12.36 9.35 -7.42
N VAL A 76 12.73 8.70 -6.34
CA VAL A 76 11.98 7.61 -5.76
C VAL A 76 11.51 8.11 -4.41
N PHE A 77 10.22 7.95 -4.13
CA PHE A 77 9.67 8.20 -2.80
C PHE A 77 8.92 6.97 -2.31
N ASP A 78 8.84 6.86 -0.98
CA ASP A 78 8.27 5.72 -0.31
C ASP A 78 6.82 6.00 0.06
N VAL A 79 5.93 5.09 -0.33
CA VAL A 79 4.50 5.11 0.02
C VAL A 79 4.20 3.90 0.88
N PHE A 80 3.48 4.11 1.99
CA PHE A 80 3.04 3.05 2.88
C PHE A 80 1.57 2.76 2.57
N THR A 81 1.31 1.63 1.92
CA THR A 81 -0.03 1.22 1.48
C THR A 81 -0.12 -0.31 1.50
N THR A 82 -1.33 -0.86 1.38
CA THR A 82 -1.49 -2.31 1.18
C THR A 82 -1.08 -2.70 -0.24
N ALA A 83 -0.65 -3.94 -0.43
CA ALA A 83 -0.30 -4.43 -1.77
C ALA A 83 -1.47 -4.33 -2.77
N VAL A 84 -2.70 -4.51 -2.29
CA VAL A 84 -3.91 -4.47 -3.14
C VAL A 84 -4.20 -3.04 -3.61
N GLU A 85 -4.18 -2.07 -2.68
CA GLU A 85 -4.35 -0.65 -3.01
C GLU A 85 -3.27 -0.16 -3.98
N PHE A 86 -2.01 -0.51 -3.74
CA PHE A 86 -0.91 -0.10 -4.61
C PHE A 86 -1.06 -0.61 -6.06
N ILE A 87 -1.40 -1.90 -6.22
CA ILE A 87 -1.58 -2.51 -7.54
C ILE A 87 -2.78 -1.88 -8.26
N GLN A 88 -3.86 -1.59 -7.53
CA GLN A 88 -5.05 -0.97 -8.09
C GLN A 88 -4.78 0.46 -8.55
N ASP A 89 -4.07 1.27 -7.75
CA ASP A 89 -3.80 2.68 -8.06
C ASP A 89 -2.74 2.84 -9.16
N CYS A 90 -1.76 1.95 -9.21
CA CYS A 90 -0.61 2.07 -10.13
C CYS A 90 -0.70 1.15 -11.36
N GLY A 91 -1.75 0.33 -11.49
CA GLY A 91 -1.89 -0.64 -12.59
C GLY A 91 -0.90 -1.82 -12.51
N GLY A 92 -0.13 -1.95 -11.44
CA GLY A 92 0.87 -3.01 -11.28
C GLY A 92 1.86 -2.83 -10.14
N TYR A 93 2.99 -3.55 -10.21
CA TYR A 93 4.05 -3.54 -9.17
C TYR A 93 5.01 -2.35 -9.28
N TYR A 94 4.96 -1.60 -10.37
CA TYR A 94 5.81 -0.42 -10.59
C TYR A 94 4.92 0.78 -10.78
N CYS A 95 5.13 1.82 -9.97
CA CYS A 95 4.36 3.05 -10.05
C CYS A 95 5.25 4.19 -10.54
N ILE A 96 4.88 4.78 -11.67
CA ILE A 96 5.61 5.91 -12.26
C ILE A 96 4.65 7.08 -12.39
N TRP A 97 5.00 8.19 -11.74
CA TRP A 97 4.31 9.47 -11.85
C TRP A 97 5.10 10.39 -12.77
N ILE A 98 4.43 10.99 -13.74
CA ILE A 98 4.97 11.95 -14.69
C ILE A 98 4.42 13.33 -14.31
N ALA A 99 5.32 14.28 -14.06
CA ALA A 99 4.96 15.68 -13.96
C ALA A 99 4.78 16.28 -15.35
N LYS A 100 3.62 16.89 -15.55
CA LYS A 100 3.21 17.62 -16.74
C LYS A 100 2.79 19.03 -16.32
N GLU A 101 2.57 19.89 -17.30
CA GLU A 101 2.11 21.27 -17.09
C GLU A 101 0.76 21.33 -16.34
N ASP A 102 -0.10 20.32 -16.52
CA ASP A 102 -1.41 20.20 -15.89
C ASP A 102 -1.41 19.44 -14.55
N GLY A 103 -0.25 18.95 -14.09
CA GLY A 103 -0.07 18.29 -12.80
C GLY A 103 0.65 16.94 -12.87
N LEU A 104 0.48 16.12 -11.84
CA LEU A 104 1.06 14.77 -11.78
C LEU A 104 0.07 13.75 -12.36
N THR A 105 0.56 12.92 -13.27
CA THR A 105 -0.21 11.82 -13.87
C THR A 105 0.54 10.50 -13.67
N TYR A 106 -0.15 9.39 -13.43
CA TYR A 106 0.50 8.08 -13.35
C TYR A 106 0.33 7.29 -14.65
N ILE A 107 1.26 6.38 -14.92
CA ILE A 107 1.15 5.40 -16.01
C ILE A 107 0.51 4.13 -15.43
N MET A 108 -0.61 3.69 -16.01
CA MET A 108 -1.25 2.40 -15.75
C MET A 108 -0.68 1.31 -16.66
#